data_AF-A0A7S3T002-F1
#
_entry.id   AF-A0A7S3T002-F1
#
_cell.length_a   1.000
_cell.length_b   1.000
_cell.length_c   1.000
_cell.angle_alpha   90.00
_cell.angle_beta   90.00
_cell.angle_gamma   90.00
#
_symmetry.space_group_name_H-M   'P 1'
#
loop_
_entity.id
_entity.type
_entity.pdbx_description
1 polymer ?
#
loop_
_entity_poly.entity_id
_entity_poly.type
_entity_poly.pdbx_seq_one_letter_code
_entity_poly.pdbx_strand_id
1 'polypeptide(L)'
;AEHAATPHRLGPSVARDLNTRARRIGSARLWHAISLPAPLVPREAMGGNRELEEGAGLQLDWTKLDKVASKHCDVVPVVVQDSRSGAVLICAYANEAALEATFKQRVACLWSTSRNELWVKGATSGDTLDLDDVFINCEQNSLVYKVTPRRKGACHTKDQYGNTRVSCYYRRVAPTASGSLQLSHAEPVCPECPVPPAPETVNRAALLIAFAAGSVSAALLTAAVLRQRR
;
A
#
# COMPACT_ATOMS: atom_id res chain seq x y z
N ALA A 1 -3.72 -66.55 30.82
CA ALA A 1 -2.35 -66.05 31.04
C ALA A 1 -2.04 -65.06 29.91
N GLU A 2 -2.62 -63.86 29.90
CA GLU A 2 -2.29 -62.72 30.77
C GLU A 2 -0.78 -62.48 30.85
N HIS A 3 -0.29 -61.51 30.08
CA HIS A 3 0.18 -60.23 30.64
C HIS A 3 0.04 -59.15 29.56
N ALA A 4 -0.85 -58.20 29.83
CA ALA A 4 -1.03 -56.96 29.11
C ALA A 4 -0.03 -55.91 29.62
N ALA A 5 0.57 -55.13 28.70
CA ALA A 5 1.34 -53.93 29.03
C ALA A 5 0.49 -52.68 28.76
N THR A 6 0.26 -51.92 29.82
CA THR A 6 -0.62 -50.75 29.95
C THR A 6 0.05 -49.48 29.41
N PRO A 7 -0.70 -48.49 28.87
CA PRO A 7 -0.13 -47.31 28.24
C PRO A 7 0.25 -46.20 29.23
N HIS A 8 1.28 -45.42 28.88
CA HIS A 8 1.74 -44.27 29.65
C HIS A 8 0.70 -43.14 29.69
N ARG A 9 0.24 -42.79 30.90
CA ARG A 9 -0.50 -41.56 31.22
C ARG A 9 0.45 -40.38 31.24
N LEU A 10 0.12 -39.31 30.50
CA LEU A 10 0.59 -37.95 30.77
C LEU A 10 -0.43 -37.28 31.71
N GLY A 11 0.04 -36.86 32.88
CA GLY A 11 -0.66 -36.00 33.83
C GLY A 11 -0.11 -34.56 33.83
N PRO A 12 -0.80 -33.60 34.48
CA PRO A 12 -1.00 -32.25 33.94
C PRO A 12 -0.12 -31.16 34.56
N SER A 13 -0.18 -29.98 33.92
CA SER A 13 0.00 -28.63 34.50
C SER A 13 1.43 -28.17 34.86
N VAL A 14 2.01 -27.34 33.99
CA VAL A 14 2.95 -26.28 34.41
C VAL A 14 2.52 -24.96 33.77
N ALA A 15 1.63 -24.26 34.48
CA ALA A 15 1.45 -22.82 34.37
C ALA A 15 1.96 -22.19 35.67
N ARG A 16 2.59 -20.99 35.56
CA ARG A 16 3.21 -20.17 36.64
C ARG A 16 4.59 -20.71 37.06
N ASP A 17 5.67 -19.93 37.14
CA ASP A 17 5.76 -18.57 37.66
C ASP A 17 6.86 -17.72 36.98
N LEU A 18 6.45 -16.58 36.44
CA LEU A 18 7.28 -15.44 36.05
C LEU A 18 7.55 -14.57 37.30
N ASN A 19 8.53 -14.90 38.14
CA ASN A 19 9.13 -13.90 39.02
C ASN A 19 10.39 -14.42 39.69
N THR A 20 11.57 -13.96 39.25
CA THR A 20 12.77 -13.62 40.06
C THR A 20 14.06 -13.79 39.25
N ARG A 21 14.49 -12.71 38.57
CA ARG A 21 15.90 -12.26 38.45
C ARG A 21 15.99 -11.09 37.47
N ALA A 22 15.44 -9.95 37.87
CA ALA A 22 15.80 -8.66 37.29
C ALA A 22 15.96 -7.65 38.43
N ARG A 23 17.06 -7.78 39.17
CA ARG A 23 17.58 -6.72 40.04
C ARG A 23 19.09 -6.61 39.80
N ARG A 24 19.55 -5.36 39.71
CA ARG A 24 20.87 -4.87 39.24
C ARG A 24 20.84 -4.72 37.72
N ILE A 25 20.82 -3.52 37.15
CA ILE A 25 21.70 -2.37 37.40
C ILE A 25 20.90 -1.08 37.20
N GLY A 26 21.11 -0.11 38.09
CA GLY A 26 20.56 1.23 37.95
C GLY A 26 21.33 2.05 36.91
N SER A 27 20.60 2.76 36.06
CA SER A 27 20.96 4.11 35.66
C SER A 27 19.66 4.84 35.34
N ALA A 28 19.30 5.80 36.18
CA ALA A 28 18.21 6.72 35.93
C ALA A 28 18.57 7.55 34.68
N ARG A 29 18.04 7.15 33.51
CA ARG A 29 17.95 8.05 32.36
C ARG A 29 16.60 8.74 32.46
N LEU A 30 16.66 10.01 32.86
CA LEU A 30 15.59 10.99 32.70
C LEU A 30 15.23 11.07 31.22
N TRP A 31 14.27 10.27 30.78
CA TRP A 31 13.52 10.55 29.58
C TRP A 31 12.61 11.72 29.93
N HIS A 32 12.94 12.92 29.47
CA HIS A 32 11.93 13.97 29.36
C HIS A 32 10.84 13.38 28.47
N ALA A 33 9.71 13.05 29.08
CA ALA A 33 8.50 12.71 28.36
C ALA A 33 8.11 13.94 27.55
N ILE A 34 8.52 13.96 26.28
CA ILE A 34 7.81 14.75 25.28
C ILE A 34 6.43 14.12 25.28
N SER A 35 5.47 14.77 25.95
CA SER A 35 4.06 14.42 25.86
C SER A 35 3.69 14.42 24.39
N LEU A 36 3.65 13.23 23.78
CA LEU A 36 3.00 13.05 22.50
C LEU A 36 1.55 13.53 22.71
N PRO A 37 1.04 14.44 21.87
CA PRO A 37 -0.36 14.83 21.98
C PRO A 37 -1.23 13.57 21.90
N ALA A 38 -2.19 13.46 22.82
CA ALA A 38 -3.17 12.38 22.84
C ALA A 38 -3.73 12.15 21.43
N PRO A 39 -4.02 10.91 21.02
CA PRO A 39 -4.56 10.63 19.69
C PRO A 39 -5.81 11.47 19.49
N LEU A 40 -5.72 12.40 18.53
CA LEU A 40 -6.78 13.35 18.23
C LEU A 40 -7.88 12.64 17.47
N VAL A 41 -9.10 12.96 17.89
CA VAL A 41 -10.41 12.69 17.28
C VAL A 41 -11.01 11.31 17.62
N PRO A 42 -11.82 11.23 18.70
CA PRO A 42 -12.79 10.14 18.90
C PRO A 42 -13.68 9.96 17.67
N ARG A 43 -14.11 8.73 17.40
CA ARG A 43 -14.94 8.35 16.24
C ARG A 43 -16.23 9.18 16.10
N GLU A 44 -16.71 9.78 17.19
CA GLU A 44 -17.88 10.66 17.24
C GLU A 44 -17.66 12.05 16.62
N ALA A 45 -16.40 12.45 16.42
CA ALA A 45 -16.02 13.71 15.78
C ALA A 45 -15.60 13.55 14.31
N MET A 46 -15.69 12.33 13.76
CA MET A 46 -15.61 12.09 12.32
C MET A 46 -16.99 12.37 11.73
N GLY A 47 -17.09 13.37 10.84
CA GLY A 47 -18.35 13.66 10.15
C GLY A 47 -18.89 12.42 9.41
N GLY A 48 -20.18 12.41 9.07
CA GLY A 48 -20.76 11.31 8.29
C GLY A 48 -19.98 11.06 6.99
N ASN A 49 -20.14 9.89 6.35
CA ASN A 49 -19.36 9.49 5.17
C ASN A 49 -19.22 10.60 4.11
N ARG A 50 -20.27 11.39 3.88
CA ARG A 50 -20.25 12.53 2.95
C ARG A 50 -19.25 13.62 3.34
N GLU A 51 -19.11 13.94 4.62
CA GLU A 51 -18.12 14.92 5.09
C GLU A 51 -16.69 14.38 4.91
N LEU A 52 -16.48 13.08 5.16
CA LEU A 52 -15.18 12.45 4.92
C LEU A 52 -14.83 12.41 3.41
N GLU A 53 -15.83 12.17 2.56
CA GLU A 53 -15.67 12.02 1.11
C GLU A 53 -15.57 13.35 0.37
N GLU A 54 -16.32 14.38 0.78
CA GLU A 54 -16.42 15.64 0.01
C GLU A 54 -16.02 16.88 0.83
N GLY A 55 -15.83 16.76 2.14
CA GLY A 55 -15.42 17.86 3.02
C GLY A 55 -13.97 18.31 2.79
N ALA A 56 -13.69 19.56 3.21
CA ALA A 56 -12.37 20.17 3.15
C ALA A 56 -11.51 19.91 4.40
N GLY A 57 -12.11 19.42 5.48
CA GLY A 57 -11.40 19.12 6.73
C GLY A 57 -10.48 17.92 6.60
N LEU A 58 -9.22 18.05 7.04
CA LEU A 58 -8.29 16.94 7.08
C LEU A 58 -8.55 16.06 8.32
N GLN A 59 -9.04 14.84 8.09
CA GLN A 59 -9.33 13.86 9.14
C GLN A 59 -8.68 12.52 8.81
N LEU A 60 -7.43 12.32 9.27
CA LEU A 60 -6.69 11.08 9.01
C LEU A 60 -6.98 10.02 10.09
N ASP A 61 -7.29 8.80 9.68
CA ASP A 61 -7.43 7.64 10.58
C ASP A 61 -6.06 6.99 10.84
N TRP A 62 -5.33 7.52 11.82
CA TRP A 62 -4.03 6.97 12.25
C TRP A 62 -4.13 5.56 12.82
N THR A 63 -5.31 5.15 13.29
CA THR A 63 -5.55 3.82 13.88
C THR A 63 -5.94 2.75 12.85
N LYS A 64 -5.89 3.08 11.56
CA LYS A 64 -6.36 2.21 10.48
C LYS A 64 -5.69 0.84 10.49
N LEU A 65 -4.36 0.79 10.65
CA LEU A 65 -3.61 -0.46 10.65
C LEU A 65 -3.83 -1.26 11.94
N ASP A 66 -3.96 -0.60 13.09
CA ASP A 66 -4.29 -1.27 14.35
C ASP A 66 -5.64 -1.98 14.26
N LYS A 67 -6.65 -1.36 13.61
CA LYS A 67 -7.96 -1.98 13.35
C LYS A 67 -7.89 -3.19 12.42
N VAL A 68 -6.90 -3.23 11.51
CA VAL A 68 -6.67 -4.40 10.65
C VAL A 68 -6.02 -5.50 11.47
N ALA A 69 -4.97 -5.17 12.23
CA ALA A 69 -4.25 -6.11 13.09
C ALA A 69 -5.17 -6.73 14.17
N SER A 70 -6.05 -5.93 14.78
CA SER A 70 -6.98 -6.39 15.84
C SER A 70 -8.02 -7.40 15.35
N LYS A 71 -8.22 -7.51 14.04
CA LYS A 71 -9.13 -8.48 13.43
C LYS A 71 -8.45 -9.79 13.07
N HIS A 72 -7.14 -9.89 13.28
CA HIS A 72 -6.35 -11.07 12.94
C HIS A 72 -6.52 -11.47 11.46
N CYS A 73 -6.53 -10.48 10.56
CA CYS A 73 -6.58 -10.72 9.12
C CYS A 73 -5.16 -10.83 8.56
N ASP A 74 -4.82 -11.98 7.98
CA ASP A 74 -3.57 -12.18 7.24
C ASP A 74 -3.69 -11.52 5.86
N VAL A 75 -3.19 -10.29 5.74
CA VAL A 75 -3.28 -9.49 4.53
C VAL A 75 -2.01 -8.68 4.25
N VAL A 76 -1.79 -8.37 2.99
CA VAL A 76 -0.77 -7.41 2.53
C VAL A 76 -1.43 -6.20 1.85
N PRO A 77 -0.84 -4.99 1.92
CA PRO A 77 -1.31 -3.86 1.15
C PRO A 77 -1.09 -4.07 -0.35
N VAL A 78 -2.04 -3.57 -1.15
CA VAL A 78 -2.00 -3.61 -2.60
C VAL A 78 -2.29 -2.23 -3.16
N VAL A 79 -1.36 -1.73 -3.97
CA VAL A 79 -1.56 -0.52 -4.78
C VAL A 79 -2.09 -0.94 -6.16
N VAL A 80 -3.27 -0.47 -6.52
CA VAL A 80 -3.85 -0.68 -7.85
C VAL A 80 -3.51 0.53 -8.69
N GLN A 81 -2.78 0.31 -9.78
CA GLN A 81 -2.25 1.36 -10.64
C GLN A 81 -2.66 1.11 -12.08
N ASP A 82 -3.12 2.15 -12.76
CA ASP A 82 -3.35 2.12 -14.20
C ASP A 82 -2.04 1.79 -14.93
N SER A 83 -2.07 0.75 -15.75
CA SER A 83 -0.89 0.26 -16.48
C SER A 83 -0.39 1.24 -17.53
N ARG A 84 -1.28 2.07 -18.10
CA ARG A 84 -0.97 3.02 -19.17
C ARG A 84 -0.56 4.38 -18.62
N SER A 85 -1.36 4.95 -17.72
CA SER A 85 -1.12 6.30 -17.21
C SER A 85 -0.16 6.34 -16.02
N GLY A 86 0.04 5.22 -15.32
CA GLY A 86 0.76 5.17 -14.05
C GLY A 86 0.01 5.80 -12.89
N ALA A 87 -1.24 6.25 -13.09
CA ALA A 87 -2.05 6.81 -12.01
C ALA A 87 -2.37 5.74 -10.97
N VAL A 88 -2.18 6.06 -9.69
CA VAL A 88 -2.67 5.21 -8.60
C VAL A 88 -4.17 5.37 -8.51
N LEU A 89 -4.90 4.26 -8.58
CA LEU A 89 -6.35 4.22 -8.58
C LEU A 89 -6.91 3.96 -7.19
N ILE A 90 -6.38 2.93 -6.51
CA ILE A 90 -6.87 2.43 -5.23
C ILE A 90 -5.68 1.90 -4.42
N CYS A 91 -5.69 2.08 -3.11
CA CYS A 91 -4.89 1.26 -2.18
C CYS A 91 -5.83 0.49 -1.26
N ALA A 92 -5.62 -0.81 -1.18
CA ALA A 92 -6.44 -1.73 -0.41
C ALA A 92 -5.56 -2.87 0.12
N TYR A 93 -6.18 -3.99 0.48
CA TYR A 93 -5.50 -5.16 0.99
C TYR A 93 -5.83 -6.38 0.12
N ALA A 94 -4.96 -7.38 0.12
CA ALA A 94 -5.24 -8.70 -0.41
C ALA A 94 -4.77 -9.76 0.60
N ASN A 95 -5.54 -10.83 0.73
CA ASN A 95 -5.07 -12.10 1.29
C ASN A 95 -4.81 -13.09 0.14
N GLU A 96 -4.39 -14.30 0.49
CA GLU A 96 -4.13 -15.39 -0.47
C GLU A 96 -5.33 -15.62 -1.40
N ALA A 97 -6.54 -15.77 -0.86
CA ALA A 97 -7.75 -15.97 -1.65
C ALA A 97 -8.04 -14.83 -2.64
N ALA A 98 -7.77 -13.57 -2.26
CA ALA A 98 -7.94 -12.43 -3.15
C ALA A 98 -6.90 -12.41 -4.29
N LEU A 99 -5.65 -12.80 -4.00
CA LEU A 99 -4.60 -12.91 -5.02
C LEU A 99 -4.91 -14.04 -6.01
N GLU A 100 -5.31 -15.22 -5.53
CA GLU A 100 -5.74 -16.33 -6.37
C GLU A 100 -6.93 -15.95 -7.26
N ALA A 101 -7.95 -15.32 -6.67
CA ALA A 101 -9.11 -14.84 -7.41
C ALA A 101 -8.73 -13.81 -8.47
N THR A 102 -7.74 -12.96 -8.20
CA THR A 102 -7.23 -11.96 -9.14
C THR A 102 -6.64 -12.63 -10.39
N PHE A 103 -5.78 -13.63 -10.21
CA PHE A 103 -5.21 -14.38 -11.34
C PHE A 103 -6.25 -15.23 -12.08
N LYS A 104 -7.17 -15.88 -11.35
CA LYS A 104 -8.22 -16.71 -11.94
C LYS A 104 -9.21 -15.90 -12.78
N GLN A 105 -9.64 -14.75 -12.30
CA GLN A 105 -10.66 -13.94 -12.95
C GLN A 105 -10.08 -12.89 -13.91
N ARG A 106 -8.76 -12.66 -13.87
CA ARG A 106 -8.05 -11.62 -14.64
C ARG A 106 -8.62 -10.21 -14.39
N VAL A 107 -9.13 -9.96 -13.18
CA VAL A 107 -9.59 -8.65 -12.70
C VAL A 107 -9.08 -8.42 -11.29
N ALA A 108 -8.96 -7.16 -10.86
CA ALA A 108 -8.52 -6.82 -9.51
C ALA A 108 -9.53 -7.32 -8.45
N CYS A 109 -9.14 -8.37 -7.72
CA CYS A 109 -9.84 -8.87 -6.55
C CYS A 109 -9.06 -8.49 -5.29
N LEU A 110 -9.75 -7.91 -4.32
CA LEU A 110 -9.18 -7.34 -3.09
C LEU A 110 -9.84 -7.98 -1.87
N TRP A 111 -9.26 -7.80 -0.69
CA TRP A 111 -9.84 -8.22 0.58
C TRP A 111 -10.35 -7.02 1.38
N SER A 112 -11.62 -7.05 1.77
CA SER A 112 -12.21 -6.00 2.59
C SER A 112 -12.03 -6.31 4.08
N THR A 113 -10.97 -5.79 4.71
CA THR A 113 -10.68 -6.02 6.15
C THR A 113 -11.80 -5.56 7.10
N SER A 114 -12.63 -4.60 6.70
CA SER A 114 -13.80 -4.18 7.47
C SER A 114 -14.93 -5.21 7.46
N ARG A 115 -15.15 -5.86 6.30
CA ARG A 115 -16.26 -6.79 6.03
C ARG A 115 -15.84 -8.26 6.13
N ASN A 116 -14.54 -8.52 6.21
CA ASN A 116 -13.93 -9.84 6.20
C ASN A 116 -14.40 -10.72 5.03
N GLU A 117 -14.39 -10.14 3.82
CA GLU A 117 -14.87 -10.78 2.61
C GLU A 117 -14.03 -10.42 1.39
N LEU A 118 -14.10 -11.29 0.38
CA LEU A 118 -13.56 -11.04 -0.95
C LEU A 118 -14.34 -9.93 -1.65
N TRP A 119 -13.62 -8.96 -2.22
CA TRP A 119 -14.18 -7.86 -2.98
C TRP A 119 -13.65 -7.86 -4.41
N VAL A 120 -14.48 -8.31 -5.34
CA VAL A 120 -14.20 -8.20 -6.78
C VAL A 120 -14.54 -6.78 -7.24
N LYS A 121 -13.52 -5.99 -7.62
CA LYS A 121 -13.73 -4.58 -7.97
C LYS A 121 -14.62 -4.48 -9.20
N GLY A 122 -15.72 -3.75 -9.07
CA GLY A 122 -16.66 -3.52 -10.17
C GLY A 122 -17.67 -4.64 -10.40
N ALA A 123 -17.74 -5.67 -9.54
CA ALA A 123 -18.75 -6.73 -9.68
C ALA A 123 -20.19 -6.19 -9.69
N THR A 124 -20.48 -5.16 -8.89
CA THR A 124 -21.81 -4.52 -8.84
C THR A 124 -21.95 -3.38 -9.85
N SER A 125 -20.93 -2.53 -10.02
CA SER A 125 -21.03 -1.33 -10.87
C SER A 125 -20.69 -1.57 -12.35
N GLY A 126 -20.03 -2.69 -12.67
CA GLY A 126 -19.41 -2.95 -13.97
C GLY A 126 -18.07 -2.23 -14.19
N ASP A 127 -17.63 -1.35 -13.28
CA ASP A 127 -16.34 -0.65 -13.36
C ASP A 127 -15.19 -1.55 -12.88
N THR A 128 -14.99 -2.62 -13.61
CA THR A 128 -13.93 -3.61 -13.39
C THR A 128 -12.56 -3.07 -13.82
N LEU A 129 -11.53 -3.59 -13.18
CA LEU A 129 -10.13 -3.26 -13.45
C LEU A 129 -9.46 -4.54 -13.92
N ASP A 130 -9.21 -4.67 -15.22
CA ASP A 130 -8.59 -5.86 -15.80
C ASP A 130 -7.15 -5.97 -15.35
N LEU A 131 -6.75 -7.16 -14.92
CA LEU A 131 -5.38 -7.40 -14.47
C LEU A 131 -4.47 -7.54 -15.69
N ASP A 132 -3.46 -6.68 -15.75
CA ASP A 132 -2.37 -6.78 -16.72
C ASP A 132 -1.19 -7.54 -16.09
N ASP A 133 -0.72 -7.08 -14.93
CA ASP A 133 0.47 -7.62 -14.25
C ASP A 133 0.43 -7.42 -12.72
N VAL A 134 1.27 -8.16 -11.98
CA VAL A 134 1.44 -8.03 -10.52
C VAL A 134 2.92 -7.92 -10.18
N PHE A 135 3.30 -6.82 -9.54
CA PHE A 135 4.64 -6.63 -8.98
C PHE A 135 4.61 -6.86 -7.47
N ILE A 136 5.74 -7.29 -6.95
CA ILE A 136 5.97 -7.59 -5.53
C ILE A 136 7.20 -6.83 -5.05
N ASN A 137 7.17 -6.32 -3.81
CA ASN A 137 8.35 -5.67 -3.24
C ASN A 137 9.41 -6.70 -2.79
N CYS A 138 10.59 -6.21 -2.38
CA CYS A 138 11.72 -7.06 -1.98
C CYS A 138 11.44 -7.95 -0.75
N GLU A 139 10.58 -7.50 0.17
CA GLU A 139 10.20 -8.24 1.37
C GLU A 139 8.97 -9.15 1.17
N GLN A 140 8.40 -9.15 -0.03
CA GLN A 140 7.20 -9.93 -0.38
C GLN A 140 5.98 -9.64 0.50
N ASN A 141 5.89 -8.43 1.04
CA ASN A 141 4.83 -8.00 1.96
C ASN A 141 3.96 -6.87 1.40
N SER A 142 4.11 -6.52 0.12
CA SER A 142 3.23 -5.59 -0.59
C SER A 142 3.23 -5.86 -2.09
N LEU A 143 2.11 -5.52 -2.73
CA LEU A 143 1.90 -5.75 -4.17
C LEU A 143 1.53 -4.48 -4.92
N VAL A 144 1.84 -4.44 -6.21
CA VAL A 144 1.28 -3.48 -7.16
C VAL A 144 0.53 -4.25 -8.24
N TYR A 145 -0.76 -4.00 -8.36
CA TYR A 145 -1.57 -4.51 -9.48
C TYR A 145 -1.54 -3.47 -10.61
N LYS A 146 -0.95 -3.86 -11.74
CA LYS A 146 -1.09 -3.11 -12.99
C LYS A 146 -2.40 -3.50 -13.64
N VAL A 147 -3.25 -2.51 -13.89
CA VAL A 147 -4.60 -2.76 -14.40
C VAL A 147 -4.99 -1.85 -15.54
N THR A 148 -5.89 -2.33 -16.39
CA THR A 148 -6.60 -1.52 -17.38
C THR A 148 -8.06 -1.33 -16.92
N PRO A 149 -8.51 -0.10 -16.62
CA PRO A 149 -9.92 0.16 -16.31
C PRO A 149 -10.83 -0.15 -17.52
N ARG A 150 -11.87 -0.98 -17.35
CA ARG A 150 -12.86 -1.22 -18.43
C ARG A 150 -13.80 -0.04 -18.67
N ARG A 151 -13.98 0.80 -17.64
CA ARG A 151 -14.85 1.97 -17.64
C ARG A 151 -14.13 3.15 -17.01
N LYS A 152 -14.82 4.29 -16.92
CA LYS A 152 -14.19 5.58 -16.59
C LYS A 152 -13.72 5.73 -15.14
N GLY A 153 -14.20 4.93 -14.18
CA GLY A 153 -13.98 5.23 -12.77
C GLY A 153 -13.57 4.06 -11.88
N ALA A 154 -12.69 4.32 -10.92
CA ALA A 154 -12.30 3.36 -9.89
C ALA A 154 -12.91 3.67 -8.50
N CYS A 155 -13.31 4.92 -8.23
CA CYS A 155 -13.89 5.32 -6.96
C CYS A 155 -15.42 5.16 -6.95
N HIS A 156 -16.05 4.98 -5.80
CA HIS A 156 -17.52 5.00 -5.70
C HIS A 156 -18.11 6.42 -5.69
N THR A 157 -17.31 7.43 -5.35
CA THR A 157 -17.75 8.82 -5.34
C THR A 157 -17.87 9.38 -6.76
N LYS A 158 -18.64 10.46 -6.90
CA LYS A 158 -18.92 11.12 -8.17
C LYS A 158 -18.25 12.48 -8.25
N ASP A 159 -17.88 12.89 -9.47
CA ASP A 159 -17.48 14.27 -9.74
C ASP A 159 -18.67 15.22 -9.78
N GLN A 160 -18.39 16.51 -9.97
CA GLN A 160 -19.42 17.56 -10.07
C GLN A 160 -20.39 17.39 -11.25
N TYR A 161 -20.07 16.52 -12.21
CA TYR A 161 -20.89 16.21 -13.39
C TYR A 161 -21.63 14.87 -13.24
N GLY A 162 -21.53 14.21 -12.09
CA GLY A 162 -22.18 12.92 -11.82
C GLY A 162 -21.43 11.70 -12.35
N ASN A 163 -20.21 11.85 -12.88
CA ASN A 163 -19.40 10.73 -13.36
C ASN A 163 -18.64 10.06 -12.22
N THR A 164 -18.42 8.74 -12.33
CA THR A 164 -17.55 8.00 -11.41
C THR A 164 -16.13 8.52 -11.49
N ARG A 165 -15.51 8.87 -10.35
CA ARG A 165 -14.14 9.39 -10.35
C ARG A 165 -13.13 8.32 -10.76
N VAL A 166 -12.12 8.74 -11.53
CA VAL A 166 -11.07 7.87 -12.09
C VAL A 166 -10.27 7.17 -10.99
N SER A 167 -9.94 7.89 -9.92
CA SER A 167 -9.11 7.40 -8.82
C SER A 167 -9.75 7.77 -7.47
N CYS A 168 -9.48 6.99 -6.43
CA CYS A 168 -9.77 7.35 -5.04
C CYS A 168 -8.91 8.54 -4.54
N TYR A 169 -7.83 8.86 -5.24
CA TYR A 169 -6.90 9.94 -4.92
C TYR A 169 -7.26 11.25 -5.63
N TYR A 170 -8.52 11.68 -5.54
CA TYR A 170 -9.05 12.90 -6.18
C TYR A 170 -8.92 14.18 -5.31
N ARG A 171 -8.21 14.09 -4.18
CA ARG A 171 -7.94 15.21 -3.27
C ARG A 171 -6.47 15.19 -2.86
N ARG A 172 -5.92 16.37 -2.62
CA ARG A 172 -4.57 16.58 -2.07
C ARG A 172 -4.64 17.34 -0.75
N VAL A 173 -3.67 17.07 0.12
CA VAL A 173 -3.42 17.89 1.30
C VAL A 173 -2.70 19.16 0.88
N ALA A 174 -3.19 20.32 1.28
CA ALA A 174 -2.61 21.63 0.97
C ALA A 174 -2.61 22.53 2.21
N PRO A 175 -1.59 23.39 2.38
CA PRO A 175 -1.58 24.39 3.44
C PRO A 175 -2.58 25.51 3.13
N THR A 176 -3.17 26.09 4.17
CA THR A 176 -3.97 27.31 4.11
C THR A 176 -3.09 28.55 4.29
N ALA A 177 -3.65 29.74 4.04
CA ALA A 177 -2.97 31.00 4.30
C ALA A 177 -2.60 31.19 5.80
N SER A 178 -3.33 30.54 6.72
CA SER A 178 -3.04 30.56 8.15
C SER A 178 -2.06 29.49 8.61
N GLY A 179 -1.54 28.66 7.69
CA GLY A 179 -0.59 27.58 7.98
C GLY A 179 -1.21 26.27 8.46
N SER A 180 -2.55 26.18 8.55
CA SER A 180 -3.25 24.91 8.81
C SER A 180 -3.28 24.03 7.55
N LEU A 181 -3.57 22.73 7.68
CA LEU A 181 -3.72 21.82 6.55
C LEU A 181 -5.20 21.59 6.22
N GLN A 182 -5.52 21.58 4.92
CA GLN A 182 -6.85 21.30 4.41
C GLN A 182 -6.80 20.36 3.19
N LEU A 183 -7.93 19.75 2.87
CA LEU A 183 -8.11 19.01 1.63
C LEU A 183 -8.54 19.96 0.53
N SER A 184 -7.95 19.78 -0.65
CA SER A 184 -8.37 20.45 -1.88
C SER A 184 -8.56 19.40 -2.96
N HIS A 185 -9.57 19.60 -3.81
CA HIS A 185 -9.76 18.74 -4.98
C HIS A 185 -8.53 18.82 -5.88
N ALA A 186 -8.06 17.65 -6.29
CA ALA A 186 -7.00 17.50 -7.26
C ALA A 186 -7.61 16.71 -8.42
N GLU A 187 -7.51 17.24 -9.63
CA GLU A 187 -7.76 16.39 -10.78
C GLU A 187 -6.75 15.23 -10.74
N PRO A 188 -7.19 14.00 -11.05
CA PRO A 188 -6.26 12.88 -11.14
C PRO A 188 -5.11 13.29 -12.06
N VAL A 189 -3.88 12.94 -11.68
CA VAL A 189 -2.69 13.23 -12.50
C VAL A 189 -3.00 12.84 -13.94
N CYS A 190 -3.05 13.85 -14.81
CA CYS A 190 -3.53 13.70 -16.17
C CYS A 190 -2.61 12.71 -16.94
N PRO A 191 -3.17 11.76 -17.71
CA PRO A 191 -2.43 10.79 -18.52
C PRO A 191 -1.60 11.41 -19.67
N GLU A 192 -1.68 12.73 -19.89
CA GLU A 192 -0.84 13.44 -20.85
C GLU A 192 0.56 13.79 -20.31
N CYS A 193 0.85 13.53 -19.02
CA CYS A 193 2.22 13.59 -18.55
C CYS A 193 3.02 12.48 -19.25
N PRO A 194 4.05 12.80 -20.07
CA PRO A 194 4.91 11.77 -20.63
C PRO A 194 5.52 11.00 -19.47
N VAL A 195 5.21 9.71 -19.38
CA VAL A 195 6.03 8.77 -18.61
C VAL A 195 7.44 8.94 -19.20
N PRO A 196 8.46 9.35 -18.43
CA PRO A 196 9.81 9.40 -18.98
C PRO A 196 10.10 8.01 -19.55
N PRO A 197 10.60 7.90 -20.80
CA PRO A 197 10.85 6.59 -21.39
C PRO A 197 11.67 5.79 -20.40
N ALA A 198 11.25 4.53 -20.15
CA ALA A 198 12.04 3.61 -19.33
C ALA A 198 13.50 3.73 -19.79
N PRO A 199 14.47 3.87 -18.86
CA PRO A 199 15.87 4.02 -19.26
C PRO A 199 16.16 2.89 -20.24
N GLU A 200 16.48 3.27 -21.49
CA GLU A 200 16.68 2.32 -22.56
C GLU A 200 17.60 1.24 -22.01
N THR A 201 17.14 -0.01 -22.04
CA THR A 201 17.98 -1.12 -21.64
C THR A 201 19.24 -0.98 -22.46
N VAL A 202 20.34 -0.61 -21.79
CA VAL A 202 21.63 -0.43 -22.45
C VAL A 202 21.86 -1.73 -23.17
N ASN A 203 21.75 -1.69 -24.49
CA ASN A 203 21.81 -2.87 -25.32
C ASN A 203 23.17 -3.48 -25.01
N ARG A 204 23.19 -4.67 -24.37
CA ARG A 204 24.43 -5.31 -23.90
C ARG A 204 25.42 -5.51 -25.05
N ALA A 205 24.92 -5.55 -26.29
CA ALA A 205 25.73 -5.56 -27.51
C ALA A 205 26.53 -4.25 -27.74
N ALA A 206 25.97 -3.08 -27.43
CA ALA A 206 26.65 -1.79 -27.60
C ALA A 206 27.79 -1.60 -26.58
N LEU A 207 27.63 -2.14 -25.37
CA LEU A 207 28.69 -2.11 -24.36
C LEU A 207 29.86 -3.04 -24.76
N LEU A 208 29.58 -4.20 -25.38
CA LEU A 208 30.61 -5.13 -25.85
C LEU A 208 31.41 -4.58 -27.04
N ILE A 209 30.79 -3.82 -27.95
CA ILE A 209 31.49 -3.19 -29.09
C ILE A 209 32.46 -2.10 -28.62
N ALA A 210 32.10 -1.33 -27.58
CA ALA A 210 32.98 -0.31 -27.02
C ALA A 210 34.20 -0.90 -26.27
N PHE A 211 34.11 -2.12 -25.73
CA PHE A 211 35.25 -2.82 -25.13
C PHE A 211 36.14 -3.53 -26.16
N ALA A 212 35.60 -3.94 -27.31
CA ALA A 212 36.37 -4.60 -28.36
C ALA A 212 37.14 -3.61 -29.27
N ALA A 213 36.61 -2.40 -29.48
CA ALA A 213 37.25 -1.35 -30.26
C ALA A 213 38.00 -0.36 -29.36
N GLY A 214 39.15 -0.78 -28.80
CA GLY A 214 39.94 -0.05 -27.79
C GLY A 214 40.33 1.39 -28.14
N SER A 215 39.39 2.33 -28.06
CA SER A 215 39.61 3.72 -28.47
C SER A 215 38.58 4.71 -27.90
N VAL A 216 38.23 4.64 -26.62
CA VAL A 216 37.75 5.84 -25.89
C VAL A 216 38.15 5.75 -24.42
N SER A 217 38.99 6.68 -23.95
CA SER A 217 39.32 6.82 -22.52
C SER A 217 38.04 6.97 -21.68
N ALA A 218 37.90 6.14 -20.65
CA ALA A 218 36.78 6.11 -19.71
C ALA A 218 36.41 7.47 -19.08
N ALA A 219 37.29 8.47 -19.16
CA ALA A 219 37.07 9.83 -18.66
C ALA A 219 36.01 10.63 -19.44
N LEU A 220 35.76 10.34 -20.71
CA LEU A 220 34.80 11.11 -21.54
C LEU A 220 33.33 10.71 -21.31
N LEU A 221 33.05 9.46 -20.90
CA LEU A 221 31.68 9.03 -20.59
C LEU A 221 31.15 9.66 -19.29
N THR A 222 32.00 9.86 -18.29
CA THR A 222 31.59 10.42 -16.98
C THR A 222 31.15 11.89 -17.10
N ALA A 223 31.76 12.66 -18.01
CA ALA A 223 31.43 14.07 -18.23
C ALA A 223 30.09 14.27 -18.96
N ALA A 224 29.70 13.35 -19.86
CA ALA A 224 28.42 13.41 -20.56
C ALA A 224 27.23 13.07 -19.62
N VAL A 225 27.40 12.11 -18.72
CA VAL A 225 26.36 11.68 -17.78
C VAL A 225 26.08 12.73 -16.68
N LEU A 226 27.08 13.49 -16.24
CA LEU A 226 26.91 14.52 -15.22
C LEU A 226 26.25 15.82 -15.74
N ARG A 227 26.22 16.05 -17.06
CA ARG A 227 25.62 17.25 -17.65
C ARG A 227 24.11 17.17 -17.87
N GLN A 228 23.51 15.98 -17.74
CA GLN A 228 22.05 15.76 -17.82
C GLN A 228 21.33 15.76 -16.46
N ARG A 229 22.04 16.02 -15.35
CA ARG A 229 21.47 16.10 -13.99
C ARG A 229 21.54 17.50 -13.36
N ARG A 230 21.54 18.55 -14.18
CA ARG A 230 21.25 19.92 -13.75
C ARG A 230 19.95 20.39 -14.39
#